data_AF-A0A7X0H8S2-F1
#
_entry.id   AF-A0A7X0H8S2-F1
#
_cell.length_a   1.000
_cell.length_b   1.000
_cell.length_c   1.000
_cell.angle_alpha   90.00
_cell.angle_beta   90.00
_cell.angle_gamma   90.00
#
_symmetry.space_group_name_H-M   'P 1'
#
loop_
_entity.id
_entity.type
_entity.pdbx_description
1 polymer ?
#
loop_
_entity_poly.entity_id
_entity_poly.type
_entity_poly.pdbx_seq_one_letter_code
_entity_poly.pdbx_strand_id
1 'polypeptide(L)'
;MSEFEDFDNPVNESFEEEPQTMSLMGGIAGGGALPGDEFAIGGNESKKLTQQSILIGLTVTVVAFGALTLMRVTQKDASAADVSAETMQFMTELDIRIANMDKMSENDPLNPVNIKRLFQDTDEIVAAIEDDPTEKQVPLELVQMNPFTLVQQKTAEVTEAVDSEAMREAERSAELQNLYGELARIEIQSLVGGKRPAAFIGGDLFKVGDKIGSFVITQIDNRRIVFDAPGFELRDGETSFALGIKTDR
;
A
#
# COMPACT_ATOMS: atom_id res chain seq x y z
N MET A 1 24.16 8.36 -63.51
CA MET A 1 24.84 7.13 -63.10
C MET A 1 25.58 7.50 -61.83
N SER A 2 24.89 7.38 -60.71
CA SER A 2 25.31 7.85 -59.39
C SER A 2 24.49 7.03 -58.40
N GLU A 3 25.23 6.34 -57.54
CA GLU A 3 24.83 5.22 -56.71
C GLU A 3 23.70 5.52 -55.72
N PHE A 4 22.85 4.52 -55.58
CA PHE A 4 21.92 4.30 -54.48
C PHE A 4 22.75 3.79 -53.29
N GLU A 5 22.84 4.58 -52.22
CA GLU A 5 23.27 4.07 -50.91
C GLU A 5 22.02 3.78 -50.08
N ASP A 6 21.75 2.49 -49.91
CA ASP A 6 20.73 1.96 -49.01
C ASP A 6 21.16 2.23 -47.55
N PHE A 7 20.42 3.11 -46.87
CA PHE A 7 20.48 3.28 -45.42
C PHE A 7 19.64 2.19 -44.75
N ASP A 8 20.26 1.03 -44.51
CA ASP A 8 19.77 0.06 -43.53
C ASP A 8 20.00 0.62 -42.12
N ASN A 9 18.96 1.24 -41.56
CA ASN A 9 18.94 1.65 -40.16
C ASN A 9 18.10 0.63 -39.37
N PRO A 10 18.70 -0.32 -38.63
CA PRO A 10 17.94 -1.17 -37.74
C PRO A 10 17.51 -0.34 -36.54
N VAL A 11 16.22 0.03 -36.51
CA VAL A 11 15.56 0.52 -35.31
C VAL A 11 15.54 -0.64 -34.31
N ASN A 12 16.52 -0.65 -33.40
CA ASN A 12 16.56 -1.56 -32.27
C ASN A 12 15.67 -0.98 -31.17
N GLU A 13 14.39 -1.34 -31.20
CA GLU A 13 13.45 -1.19 -30.09
C GLU A 13 13.81 -2.17 -28.97
N SER A 14 14.28 -1.65 -27.83
CA SER A 14 14.07 -2.27 -26.51
C SER A 14 14.56 -1.33 -25.41
N PHE A 15 13.69 -0.41 -24.97
CA PHE A 15 13.77 0.21 -23.66
C PHE A 15 12.59 -0.32 -22.83
N GLU A 16 12.79 -1.49 -22.21
CA GLU A 16 11.97 -1.94 -21.08
C GLU A 16 12.60 -1.34 -19.81
N GLU A 17 12.28 -0.09 -19.51
CA GLU A 17 12.52 0.48 -18.17
C GLU A 17 11.34 0.11 -17.28
N GLU A 18 11.51 -0.98 -16.53
CA GLU A 18 10.63 -1.30 -15.40
C GLU A 18 10.81 -0.24 -14.30
N PRO A 19 9.76 0.46 -13.86
CA PRO A 19 9.87 1.35 -12.71
C PRO A 19 10.09 0.51 -11.45
N GLN A 20 11.29 0.61 -10.87
CA GLN A 20 11.58 0.12 -9.52
C GLN A 20 10.70 0.86 -8.51
N THR A 21 9.56 0.27 -8.15
CA THR A 21 8.75 0.75 -7.04
C THR A 21 9.48 0.44 -5.73
N MET A 22 9.99 1.48 -5.09
CA MET A 22 10.50 1.38 -3.72
C MET A 22 9.34 1.05 -2.78
N SER A 23 9.29 -0.19 -2.30
CA SER A 23 8.40 -0.60 -1.22
C SER A 23 8.80 0.11 0.07
N LEU A 24 8.03 1.15 0.41
CA LEU A 24 8.10 1.85 1.69
C LEU A 24 7.51 0.92 2.78
N MET A 25 8.30 -0.08 3.17
CA MET A 25 7.98 -1.06 4.21
C MET A 25 8.14 -0.42 5.59
N GLY A 26 7.26 0.52 5.91
CA GLY A 26 7.03 1.05 7.24
C GLY A 26 6.16 0.09 8.04
N GLY A 27 6.80 -0.89 8.66
CA GLY A 27 6.14 -1.80 9.60
C GLY A 27 5.65 -1.05 10.84
N ILE A 28 4.32 -0.92 10.97
CA ILE A 28 3.66 -0.53 12.21
C ILE A 28 2.52 -1.53 12.46
N ALA A 29 2.61 -2.16 13.63
CA ALA A 29 1.56 -2.88 14.36
C ALA A 29 1.04 -4.18 13.70
N GLY A 30 0.99 -5.32 14.39
CA GLY A 30 0.86 -5.49 15.82
C GLY A 30 -0.48 -6.15 16.12
N GLY A 31 -0.41 -7.30 16.80
CA GLY A 31 -1.46 -7.74 17.71
C GLY A 31 -2.69 -8.39 17.10
N GLY A 32 -2.58 -9.68 16.84
CA GLY A 32 -3.47 -10.71 17.39
C GLY A 32 -4.95 -10.36 17.62
N ALA A 33 -5.77 -10.92 16.74
CA ALA A 33 -7.10 -11.48 16.96
C ALA A 33 -7.75 -11.32 18.36
N LEU A 34 -8.87 -10.59 18.39
CA LEU A 34 -10.00 -10.92 19.25
C LEU A 34 -11.29 -10.94 18.40
N PRO A 35 -12.16 -11.95 18.58
CA PRO A 35 -13.41 -12.05 17.85
C PRO A 35 -14.49 -11.18 18.49
N GLY A 36 -15.22 -10.47 17.63
CA GLY A 36 -16.61 -10.06 17.80
C GLY A 36 -16.98 -9.39 19.12
N ASP A 37 -16.98 -8.05 19.12
CA ASP A 37 -18.06 -7.34 19.80
C ASP A 37 -18.35 -6.00 19.13
N GLU A 38 -19.63 -5.82 18.85
CA GLU A 38 -20.27 -4.73 18.15
C GLU A 38 -20.29 -3.49 19.07
N PHE A 39 -19.30 -2.61 18.93
CA PHE A 39 -19.29 -1.33 19.66
C PHE A 39 -20.23 -0.31 19.00
N ALA A 40 -21.53 -0.50 19.26
CA ALA A 40 -22.52 0.56 19.14
C ALA A 40 -22.37 1.52 20.33
N ILE A 41 -21.54 2.57 20.17
CA ILE A 41 -21.49 3.69 21.10
C ILE A 41 -22.65 4.63 20.75
N GLY A 42 -23.82 4.42 21.37
CA GLY A 42 -24.94 5.33 21.22
C GLY A 42 -26.18 4.89 22.01
N GLY A 43 -26.56 5.66 23.02
CA GLY A 43 -27.91 5.66 23.57
C GLY A 43 -27.98 5.40 25.07
N ASN A 44 -28.11 6.49 25.84
CA ASN A 44 -28.51 6.49 27.24
C ASN A 44 -29.90 5.85 27.42
N GLU A 45 -29.95 4.55 27.69
CA GLU A 45 -31.09 3.94 28.37
C GLU A 45 -30.57 3.01 29.47
N SER A 46 -31.03 3.25 30.70
CA SER A 46 -30.64 2.52 31.91
C SER A 46 -31.18 1.09 31.90
N LYS A 47 -30.60 0.24 31.05
CA LYS A 47 -30.89 -1.19 31.03
C LYS A 47 -30.21 -1.86 32.22
N LYS A 48 -31.03 -2.55 33.01
CA LYS A 48 -30.59 -3.32 34.18
C LYS A 48 -29.55 -4.35 33.73
N LEU A 49 -28.34 -4.25 34.29
CA LEU A 49 -27.26 -5.21 34.09
C LEU A 49 -27.77 -6.61 34.47
N THR A 50 -28.05 -7.42 33.45
CA THR A 50 -28.31 -8.85 33.61
C THR A 50 -27.03 -9.51 34.13
N GLN A 51 -27.18 -10.36 35.15
CA GLN A 51 -26.07 -11.02 35.87
C GLN A 51 -25.09 -11.78 34.95
N GLN A 52 -25.50 -12.09 33.72
CA GLN A 52 -24.65 -12.66 32.66
C GLN A 52 -23.59 -11.70 32.09
N SER A 53 -23.84 -10.39 32.00
CA SER A 53 -22.84 -9.45 31.46
C SER A 53 -21.66 -9.22 32.41
N ILE A 54 -21.89 -9.34 33.72
CA ILE A 54 -20.82 -9.28 34.74
C ILE A 54 -19.86 -10.47 34.60
N LEU A 55 -20.39 -11.66 34.28
CA LEU A 55 -19.59 -12.88 34.09
C LEU A 55 -18.69 -12.79 32.85
N ILE A 56 -19.21 -12.29 31.74
CA ILE A 56 -18.43 -12.09 30.51
C ILE A 56 -17.33 -11.05 30.73
N GLY A 57 -17.66 -9.91 31.35
CA GLY A 57 -16.69 -8.85 31.66
C GLY A 57 -15.54 -9.33 32.55
N LEU A 58 -15.82 -10.16 33.55
CA LEU A 58 -14.80 -10.72 34.44
C LEU A 58 -13.86 -11.69 33.70
N THR A 59 -14.40 -12.51 32.78
CA THR A 59 -13.62 -13.48 32.02
C THR A 59 -12.66 -12.79 31.05
N VAL A 60 -13.14 -11.77 30.32
CA VAL A 60 -12.31 -10.97 29.40
C VAL A 60 -11.18 -10.26 30.17
N THR A 61 -11.48 -9.74 31.35
CA THR A 61 -10.49 -9.03 32.19
C THR A 61 -9.36 -9.96 32.64
N VAL A 62 -9.67 -11.22 33.01
CA VAL A 62 -8.66 -12.21 33.43
C VAL A 62 -7.75 -12.61 32.26
N VAL A 63 -8.31 -12.80 31.06
CA VAL A 63 -7.52 -13.14 29.86
C VAL A 63 -6.60 -11.99 29.46
N ALA A 64 -7.12 -10.75 29.43
CA ALA A 64 -6.32 -9.58 29.10
C ALA A 64 -5.19 -9.33 30.09
N PHE A 65 -5.45 -9.50 31.40
CA PHE A 65 -4.42 -9.34 32.42
C PHE A 65 -3.36 -10.45 32.32
N GLY A 66 -3.76 -11.69 32.02
CA GLY A 66 -2.85 -12.81 31.80
C GLY A 66 -1.92 -12.62 30.60
N ALA A 67 -2.43 -12.09 29.48
CA ALA A 67 -1.61 -11.79 28.30
C ALA A 67 -0.57 -10.69 28.59
N LEU A 68 -0.96 -9.64 29.32
CA LEU A 68 -0.07 -8.54 29.71
C LEU A 68 1.03 -8.99 30.67
N THR A 69 0.75 -9.87 31.63
CA THR A 69 1.79 -10.43 32.51
C THR A 69 2.75 -11.35 31.74
N LEU A 70 2.26 -12.11 30.76
CA LEU A 70 3.11 -12.98 29.93
C LEU A 70 4.11 -12.16 29.11
N MET A 71 3.64 -11.09 28.45
CA MET A 71 4.53 -10.17 27.71
C MET A 71 5.57 -9.49 28.59
N ARG A 72 5.20 -9.14 29.83
CA ARG A 72 6.12 -8.50 30.79
C ARG A 72 7.19 -9.45 31.32
N VAL A 73 6.90 -10.75 31.39
CA VAL A 73 7.87 -11.76 31.81
C VAL A 73 8.81 -12.11 30.66
N THR A 74 8.30 -12.25 29.43
CA THR A 74 9.15 -12.57 28.26
C THR A 74 10.10 -11.44 27.84
N GLN A 75 9.77 -10.18 28.15
CA GLN A 75 10.67 -9.05 27.86
C GLN A 75 11.87 -8.97 28.81
N LYS A 76 11.85 -9.64 29.97
CA LYS A 76 12.96 -9.57 30.94
C LYS A 76 14.15 -10.48 30.60
N ASP A 77 13.98 -11.42 29.68
CA ASP A 77 15.05 -12.33 29.25
C ASP A 77 15.64 -11.98 27.87
N ALA A 78 15.17 -10.91 27.22
CA ALA A 78 15.73 -10.41 25.96
C ALA A 78 17.04 -9.60 26.17
N SER A 79 17.88 -9.98 27.13
CA SER A 79 19.23 -9.44 27.28
C SER A 79 20.22 -10.26 26.44
N ALA A 80 20.62 -9.70 25.29
CA ALA A 80 21.95 -9.83 24.67
C ALA A 80 22.51 -11.23 24.28
N ALA A 81 21.83 -12.35 24.49
CA ALA A 81 22.42 -13.69 24.25
C ALA A 81 21.99 -14.41 22.95
N ASP A 82 20.91 -13.97 22.28
CA ASP A 82 20.48 -14.55 21.00
C ASP A 82 20.60 -13.53 19.87
N VAL A 83 21.83 -13.08 19.60
CA VAL A 83 22.17 -12.64 18.23
C VAL A 83 22.17 -13.92 17.40
N SER A 84 21.11 -14.13 16.61
CA SER A 84 20.97 -15.34 15.79
C SER A 84 22.27 -15.60 15.02
N ALA A 85 22.66 -16.87 14.87
CA ALA A 85 23.86 -17.24 14.12
C ALA A 85 23.87 -16.64 12.70
N GLU A 86 22.70 -16.37 12.14
CA GLU A 86 22.48 -15.68 10.88
C GLU A 86 22.96 -14.22 10.91
N THR A 87 22.67 -13.47 11.99
CA THR A 87 23.17 -12.10 12.16
C THR A 87 24.70 -12.06 12.26
N MET A 88 25.31 -13.05 12.94
CA MET A 88 26.77 -13.16 12.99
C MET A 88 27.38 -13.47 11.62
N GLN A 89 26.77 -14.37 10.84
CA GLN A 89 27.21 -14.65 9.47
C GLN A 89 27.10 -13.42 8.57
N PHE A 90 26.00 -12.67 8.68
CA PHE A 90 25.81 -11.43 7.95
C PHE A 90 26.86 -10.37 8.33
N MET A 91 27.17 -10.20 9.61
CA MET A 91 28.24 -9.28 10.04
C MET A 91 29.61 -9.70 9.51
N THR A 92 29.93 -11.01 9.50
CA THR A 92 31.20 -11.47 8.91
C THR A 92 31.24 -11.28 7.40
N GLU A 93 30.12 -11.41 6.70
CA GLU A 93 30.02 -11.14 5.26
C GLU A 93 30.22 -9.64 4.99
N LEU A 94 29.61 -8.76 5.79
CA LEU A 94 29.82 -7.32 5.71
C LEU A 94 31.29 -6.94 5.94
N ASP A 95 31.95 -7.52 6.96
CA ASP A 95 33.36 -7.25 7.23
C ASP A 95 34.27 -7.68 6.06
N ILE A 96 34.02 -8.85 5.47
CA ILE A 96 34.75 -9.32 4.28
C ILE A 96 34.49 -8.42 3.07
N ARG A 97 33.25 -7.95 2.91
CA ARG A 97 32.85 -7.06 1.81
C ARG A 97 33.50 -5.69 1.95
N ILE A 98 33.53 -5.13 3.16
CA ILE A 98 34.22 -3.87 3.49
C ILE A 98 35.72 -4.01 3.26
N ALA A 99 36.34 -5.11 3.71
CA ALA A 99 37.77 -5.36 3.55
C ALA A 99 38.21 -5.50 2.07
N ASN A 100 37.28 -5.82 1.16
CA ASN A 100 37.54 -5.95 -0.28
C ASN A 100 37.01 -4.76 -1.10
N MET A 101 36.56 -3.67 -0.47
CA MET A 101 36.08 -2.47 -1.19
C MET A 101 37.12 -1.91 -2.16
N ASP A 102 38.41 -1.99 -1.84
CA ASP A 102 39.50 -1.51 -2.70
C ASP A 102 39.68 -2.33 -4.00
N LYS A 103 39.02 -3.49 -4.11
CA LYS A 103 39.09 -4.39 -5.26
C LYS A 103 37.78 -4.45 -6.05
N MET A 104 36.76 -3.69 -5.65
CA MET A 104 35.48 -3.67 -6.35
C MET A 104 35.63 -3.05 -7.74
N SER A 105 34.85 -3.55 -8.69
CA SER A 105 34.84 -3.05 -10.06
C SER A 105 34.48 -1.56 -10.09
N GLU A 106 34.98 -0.83 -11.10
CA GLU A 106 34.67 0.58 -11.32
C GLU A 106 33.17 0.82 -11.54
N ASN A 107 32.45 -0.21 -12.01
CA ASN A 107 31.00 -0.18 -12.24
C ASN A 107 30.16 -0.58 -11.00
N ASP A 108 30.78 -0.90 -9.86
CA ASP A 108 30.03 -1.25 -8.65
C ASP A 108 29.45 0.02 -8.00
N PRO A 109 28.14 0.10 -7.71
CA PRO A 109 27.53 1.26 -7.06
C PRO A 109 28.12 1.57 -5.67
N LEU A 110 28.76 0.59 -5.03
CA LEU A 110 29.42 0.75 -3.73
C LEU A 110 30.91 1.11 -3.83
N ASN A 111 31.43 1.32 -5.04
CA ASN A 111 32.80 1.78 -5.23
C ASN A 111 32.99 3.16 -4.56
N PRO A 112 34.08 3.40 -3.80
CA PRO A 112 34.32 4.66 -3.11
C PRO A 112 34.32 5.89 -4.05
N VAL A 113 34.63 5.72 -5.33
CA VAL A 113 34.57 6.79 -6.33
C VAL A 113 33.11 7.19 -6.63
N ASN A 114 32.21 6.22 -6.77
CA ASN A 114 30.78 6.45 -7.02
C ASN A 114 30.08 7.03 -5.79
N ILE A 115 30.45 6.55 -4.59
CA ILE A 115 29.96 7.11 -3.32
C ILE A 115 30.38 8.57 -3.17
N LYS A 116 31.65 8.92 -3.48
CA LYS A 116 32.10 10.32 -3.46
C LYS A 116 31.32 11.21 -4.43
N ARG A 117 30.96 10.69 -5.61
CA ARG A 117 30.16 11.42 -6.59
C ARG A 117 28.74 11.72 -6.08
N LEU A 118 28.09 10.76 -5.41
CA LEU A 118 26.79 10.97 -4.77
C LEU A 118 26.83 12.06 -3.69
N PHE A 119 27.93 12.13 -2.92
CA PHE A 119 28.09 13.20 -1.92
C PHE A 119 28.39 14.56 -2.55
N GLN A 120 29.10 14.62 -3.69
CA GLN A 120 29.31 15.87 -4.41
C GLN A 120 27.99 16.50 -4.89
N ASP A 121 27.05 15.70 -5.39
CA ASP A 121 25.72 16.20 -5.80
C ASP A 121 24.93 16.71 -4.59
N THR A 122 25.12 16.08 -3.42
CA THR A 122 24.46 16.53 -2.17
C THR A 122 25.03 17.86 -1.69
N ASP A 123 26.35 18.05 -1.73
CA ASP A 123 27.00 19.31 -1.37
C ASP A 123 26.59 20.45 -2.30
N GLU A 124 26.38 20.18 -3.59
CA GLU A 124 25.87 21.18 -4.55
C GLU A 124 24.41 21.57 -4.25
N ILE A 125 23.56 20.61 -3.89
CA ILE A 125 22.17 20.89 -3.46
C ILE A 125 22.15 21.66 -2.14
N VAL A 126 22.98 21.29 -1.17
CA VAL A 126 23.09 22.00 0.11
C VAL A 126 23.60 23.42 -0.13
N ALA A 127 24.61 23.62 -0.98
CA ALA A 127 25.08 24.94 -1.37
C ALA A 127 24.00 25.76 -2.10
N ALA A 128 23.15 25.14 -2.93
CA ALA A 128 22.03 25.79 -3.59
C ALA A 128 20.86 26.13 -2.65
N ILE A 129 20.74 25.44 -1.51
CA ILE A 129 19.75 25.72 -0.46
C ILE A 129 20.28 26.72 0.57
N GLU A 130 21.58 26.71 0.86
CA GLU A 130 22.27 27.73 1.65
C GLU A 130 22.31 29.09 0.94
N ASP A 131 22.08 29.13 -0.38
CA ASP A 131 21.78 30.35 -1.13
C ASP A 131 20.51 30.99 -0.54
N ASP A 132 20.72 31.98 0.32
CA ASP A 132 19.74 32.51 1.27
C ASP A 132 18.41 32.84 0.57
N PRO A 133 17.34 32.05 0.79
CA PRO A 133 16.06 32.28 0.13
C PRO A 133 15.42 33.59 0.59
N THR A 134 15.95 34.24 1.63
CA THR A 134 15.47 35.55 2.07
C THR A 134 15.88 36.69 1.15
N GLU A 135 16.95 36.57 0.35
CA GLU A 135 17.31 37.58 -0.67
C GLU A 135 16.30 37.63 -1.83
N LYS A 136 15.56 36.54 -2.05
CA LYS A 136 14.51 36.43 -3.08
C LYS A 136 13.13 36.80 -2.55
N GLN A 137 13.02 37.34 -1.32
CA GLN A 137 11.75 37.84 -0.82
C GLN A 137 11.31 39.04 -1.66
N VAL A 138 10.16 38.89 -2.33
CA VAL A 138 9.52 39.98 -3.04
C VAL A 138 9.08 41.03 -2.01
N PRO A 139 9.57 42.28 -2.08
CA PRO A 139 9.12 43.36 -1.22
C PRO A 139 7.59 43.43 -1.20
N LEU A 140 7.01 43.62 -0.02
CA LEU A 140 5.55 43.69 0.18
C LEU A 140 4.89 44.75 -0.72
N GLU A 141 5.62 45.79 -1.10
CA GLU A 141 5.19 46.86 -2.01
C GLU A 141 4.96 46.37 -3.45
N LEU A 142 5.65 45.31 -3.86
CA LEU A 142 5.52 44.68 -5.18
C LEU A 142 4.47 43.56 -5.21
N VAL A 143 3.96 43.15 -4.04
CA VAL A 143 2.87 42.17 -3.92
C VAL A 143 1.53 42.90 -4.11
N GLN A 144 1.14 43.14 -5.37
CA GLN A 144 -0.07 43.90 -5.71
C GLN A 144 -1.39 43.19 -5.36
N MET A 145 -1.38 41.86 -5.22
CA MET A 145 -2.57 41.09 -4.90
C MET A 145 -2.23 40.02 -3.87
N ASN A 146 -3.12 39.87 -2.88
CA ASN A 146 -3.02 38.81 -1.89
C ASN A 146 -3.40 37.47 -2.57
N PRO A 147 -2.46 36.52 -2.72
CA PRO A 147 -2.75 35.25 -3.41
C PRO A 147 -3.74 34.36 -2.64
N PHE A 148 -4.07 34.71 -1.40
CA PHE A 148 -5.03 34.00 -0.56
C PHE A 148 -6.39 34.69 -0.45
N THR A 149 -6.64 35.78 -1.18
CA THR A 149 -8.01 36.23 -1.38
C THR A 149 -8.68 35.27 -2.36
N LEU A 150 -9.31 34.23 -1.82
CA LEU A 150 -10.31 33.44 -2.53
C LEU A 150 -11.27 34.42 -3.22
N VAL A 151 -11.22 34.45 -4.55
CA VAL A 151 -12.12 35.23 -5.40
C VAL A 151 -13.51 34.61 -5.24
N GLN A 152 -14.21 34.97 -4.16
CA GLN A 152 -15.54 34.42 -3.85
C GLN A 152 -16.66 35.08 -4.65
N GLN A 153 -16.39 35.98 -5.60
CA GLN A 153 -17.47 36.66 -6.31
C GLN A 153 -17.12 36.90 -7.79
N LYS A 154 -17.68 36.04 -8.64
CA LYS A 154 -18.49 36.37 -9.85
C LYS A 154 -18.28 35.38 -11.01
N THR A 155 -18.70 34.13 -10.81
CA THR A 155 -19.10 33.24 -11.90
C THR A 155 -20.35 32.48 -11.48
N ALA A 156 -21.43 33.22 -11.24
CA ALA A 156 -22.76 32.65 -11.36
C ALA A 156 -23.08 32.57 -12.87
N GLU A 157 -23.52 31.39 -13.33
CA GLU A 157 -24.09 31.09 -14.66
C GLU A 157 -23.22 30.43 -15.75
N VAL A 158 -21.93 30.11 -15.55
CA VAL A 158 -21.19 29.22 -16.51
C VAL A 158 -20.40 28.08 -15.84
N THR A 159 -20.31 28.03 -14.50
CA THR A 159 -19.44 27.07 -13.77
C THR A 159 -20.16 25.90 -13.09
N GLU A 160 -21.47 25.69 -13.30
CA GLU A 160 -22.15 24.53 -12.68
C GLU A 160 -21.85 23.19 -13.37
N ALA A 161 -21.30 23.20 -14.59
CA ALA A 161 -20.98 21.97 -15.31
C ALA A 161 -19.64 21.34 -14.87
N VAL A 162 -18.63 22.16 -14.54
CA VAL A 162 -17.25 21.68 -14.30
C VAL A 162 -17.06 21.11 -12.88
N ASP A 163 -17.76 21.63 -11.87
CA ASP A 163 -17.70 21.06 -10.51
C ASP A 163 -18.47 19.73 -10.40
N SER A 164 -19.46 19.51 -11.28
CA SER A 164 -20.28 18.28 -11.23
C SER A 164 -19.51 17.03 -11.66
N GLU A 165 -18.55 17.18 -12.59
CA GLU A 165 -17.72 16.07 -13.05
C GLU A 165 -16.66 15.71 -12.00
N ALA A 166 -15.99 16.72 -11.43
CA ALA A 166 -15.01 16.50 -10.38
C ALA A 166 -15.62 15.86 -9.11
N MET A 167 -16.83 16.26 -8.72
CA MET A 167 -17.54 15.62 -7.60
C MET A 167 -17.92 14.17 -7.91
N ARG A 168 -18.40 13.87 -9.12
CA ARG A 168 -18.73 12.49 -9.53
C ARG A 168 -17.49 11.61 -9.57
N GLU A 169 -16.35 12.14 -10.01
CA GLU A 169 -15.09 11.42 -10.00
C GLU A 169 -14.60 11.14 -8.59
N ALA A 170 -14.72 12.12 -7.68
CA ALA A 170 -14.38 11.93 -6.27
C ALA A 170 -15.24 10.83 -5.62
N GLU A 171 -16.57 10.88 -5.81
CA GLU A 171 -17.50 9.85 -5.31
C GLU A 171 -17.18 8.47 -5.87
N ARG A 172 -16.96 8.36 -7.18
CA ARG A 172 -16.58 7.09 -7.84
C ARG A 172 -15.26 6.54 -7.30
N SER A 173 -14.27 7.40 -7.06
CA SER A 173 -12.97 6.99 -6.51
C SER A 173 -13.09 6.47 -5.08
N ALA A 174 -13.95 7.08 -4.26
CA ALA A 174 -14.23 6.63 -2.90
C ALA A 174 -14.96 5.28 -2.92
N GLU A 175 -15.92 5.09 -3.82
CA GLU A 175 -16.63 3.83 -4.00
C GLU A 175 -15.68 2.71 -4.44
N LEU A 176 -14.76 2.98 -5.39
CA LEU A 176 -13.71 2.05 -5.78
C LEU A 176 -12.81 1.66 -4.61
N GLN A 177 -12.37 2.61 -3.79
CA GLN A 177 -11.56 2.30 -2.61
C GLN A 177 -12.29 1.40 -1.63
N ASN A 178 -13.58 1.61 -1.42
CA ASN A 178 -14.40 0.75 -0.58
C ASN A 178 -14.52 -0.66 -1.17
N LEU A 179 -14.76 -0.79 -2.48
CA LEU A 179 -14.80 -2.09 -3.17
C LEU A 179 -13.46 -2.83 -3.07
N TYR A 180 -12.33 -2.15 -3.29
CA TYR A 180 -11.00 -2.76 -3.11
C TYR A 180 -10.75 -3.17 -1.65
N GLY A 181 -11.20 -2.37 -0.69
CA GLY A 181 -11.14 -2.71 0.73
C GLY A 181 -11.97 -3.94 1.09
N GLU A 182 -13.17 -4.09 0.52
CA GLU A 182 -13.99 -5.30 0.67
C GLU A 182 -13.31 -6.51 0.01
N LEU A 183 -12.81 -6.35 -1.21
CA LEU A 183 -12.13 -7.40 -1.96
C LEU A 183 -10.89 -7.91 -1.21
N ALA A 184 -10.11 -7.02 -0.57
CA ALA A 184 -8.93 -7.38 0.21
C ALA A 184 -9.25 -8.20 1.47
N ARG A 185 -10.48 -8.13 1.99
CA ARG A 185 -10.94 -8.94 3.14
C ARG A 185 -11.41 -10.33 2.72
N ILE A 186 -11.65 -10.56 1.43
CA ILE A 186 -12.08 -11.86 0.91
C ILE A 186 -10.87 -12.79 0.85
N GLU A 187 -10.78 -13.70 1.81
CA GLU A 187 -9.73 -14.73 1.84
C GLU A 187 -10.20 -15.99 1.09
N ILE A 188 -9.57 -16.27 -0.04
CA ILE A 188 -9.79 -17.50 -0.81
C ILE A 188 -8.91 -18.60 -0.22
N GLN A 189 -9.54 -19.62 0.35
CA GLN A 189 -8.83 -20.74 0.96
C GLN A 189 -8.50 -21.83 -0.06
N SER A 190 -9.50 -22.22 -0.88
CA SER A 190 -9.28 -23.22 -1.92
C SER A 190 -10.25 -23.06 -3.09
N LEU A 191 -9.79 -23.49 -4.26
CA LEU A 191 -10.56 -23.56 -5.49
C LEU A 191 -10.77 -25.03 -5.86
N VAL A 192 -12.03 -25.43 -6.00
CA VAL A 192 -12.40 -26.76 -6.45
C VAL A 192 -12.69 -26.67 -7.95
N GLY A 193 -11.71 -27.11 -8.75
CA GLY A 193 -11.88 -27.24 -10.19
C GLY A 193 -12.82 -28.40 -10.58
N GLY A 194 -13.28 -28.43 -11.82
CA GLY A 194 -14.10 -29.51 -12.38
C GLY A 194 -15.22 -29.01 -13.30
N LYS A 195 -16.18 -29.89 -13.61
CA LYS A 195 -17.35 -29.54 -14.45
C LYS A 195 -18.28 -28.52 -13.77
N ARG A 196 -18.24 -28.44 -12.45
CA ARG A 196 -18.99 -27.50 -11.61
C ARG A 196 -17.99 -26.84 -10.66
N PRO A 197 -17.30 -25.79 -11.11
CA PRO A 197 -16.30 -25.15 -10.28
C PRO A 197 -16.94 -24.48 -9.07
N ALA A 198 -16.25 -24.50 -7.94
CA ALA A 198 -16.68 -23.89 -6.69
C ALA A 198 -15.46 -23.36 -5.92
N ALA A 199 -15.68 -22.36 -5.06
CA ALA A 199 -14.65 -21.73 -4.25
C ALA A 199 -14.99 -21.82 -2.76
N PHE A 200 -13.99 -22.06 -1.93
CA PHE A 200 -14.09 -21.98 -0.48
C PHE A 200 -13.56 -20.62 -0.02
N ILE A 201 -14.47 -19.78 0.48
CA ILE A 201 -14.19 -18.40 0.88
C ILE A 201 -14.72 -18.21 2.29
N GLY A 202 -13.84 -17.84 3.24
CA GLY A 202 -14.24 -17.64 4.64
C GLY A 202 -14.87 -18.87 5.33
N GLY A 203 -14.62 -20.08 4.82
CA GLY A 203 -15.19 -21.33 5.36
C GLY A 203 -16.52 -21.77 4.72
N ASP A 204 -17.11 -20.97 3.83
CA ASP A 204 -18.31 -21.32 3.08
C ASP A 204 -18.00 -21.65 1.61
N LEU A 205 -18.84 -22.49 1.00
CA LEU A 205 -18.70 -22.92 -0.39
C LEU A 205 -19.60 -22.09 -1.31
N PHE A 206 -18.98 -21.37 -2.24
CA PHE A 206 -19.66 -20.53 -3.23
C PHE A 206 -19.48 -21.06 -4.66
N LYS A 207 -20.48 -20.86 -5.51
CA LYS A 207 -20.52 -21.24 -6.92
C LYS A 207 -20.63 -20.00 -7.81
N VAL A 208 -20.45 -20.20 -9.12
CA VAL A 208 -20.73 -19.18 -10.12
C VAL A 208 -22.18 -18.71 -9.99
N GLY A 209 -22.37 -17.40 -9.84
CA GLY A 209 -23.66 -16.73 -9.62
C GLY A 209 -23.96 -16.39 -8.16
N ASP A 210 -23.22 -16.93 -7.20
CA ASP A 210 -23.44 -16.59 -5.79
C ASP A 210 -22.88 -15.20 -5.45
N LYS A 211 -23.49 -14.53 -4.46
CA LYS A 211 -23.14 -13.18 -4.02
C LYS A 211 -22.30 -13.21 -2.74
N ILE A 212 -21.22 -12.43 -2.71
CA ILE A 212 -20.31 -12.27 -1.57
C ILE A 212 -20.11 -10.77 -1.34
N GLY A 213 -20.70 -10.22 -0.28
CA GLY A 213 -20.67 -8.78 -0.03
C GLY A 213 -21.30 -8.00 -1.19
N SER A 214 -20.53 -7.09 -1.79
CA SER A 214 -20.95 -6.30 -2.96
C SER A 214 -20.67 -6.98 -4.30
N PHE A 215 -20.09 -8.18 -4.29
CA PHE A 215 -19.63 -8.88 -5.50
C PHE A 215 -20.49 -10.10 -5.85
N VAL A 216 -20.58 -10.42 -7.14
CA VAL A 216 -21.18 -11.63 -7.69
C VAL A 216 -20.11 -12.41 -8.42
N ILE A 217 -20.04 -13.74 -8.22
CA ILE A 217 -19.04 -14.57 -8.88
C ILE A 217 -19.47 -14.84 -10.33
N THR A 218 -18.72 -14.30 -11.29
CA THR A 218 -19.02 -14.49 -12.72
C THR A 218 -18.31 -15.71 -13.29
N GLN A 219 -17.06 -15.95 -12.88
CA GLN A 219 -16.26 -17.05 -13.37
C GLN A 219 -15.29 -17.56 -12.29
N ILE A 220 -15.13 -18.89 -12.24
CA ILE A 220 -14.15 -19.56 -11.38
C ILE A 220 -13.22 -20.37 -12.28
N ASP A 221 -11.95 -19.95 -12.36
CA ASP A 221 -10.88 -20.65 -13.06
C ASP A 221 -10.01 -21.46 -12.08
N ASN A 222 -9.05 -22.23 -12.59
CA ASN A 222 -8.18 -23.10 -11.76
C ASN A 222 -7.36 -22.37 -10.69
N ARG A 223 -7.11 -21.06 -10.84
CA ARG A 223 -6.27 -20.27 -9.91
C ARG A 223 -6.80 -18.86 -9.62
N ARG A 224 -7.91 -18.45 -10.22
CA ARG A 224 -8.48 -17.11 -10.07
C ARG A 224 -10.00 -17.15 -10.08
N ILE A 225 -10.61 -16.22 -9.36
CA ILE A 225 -12.04 -15.94 -9.39
C ILE A 225 -12.23 -14.56 -10.00
N VAL A 226 -13.16 -14.44 -10.94
CA VAL A 226 -13.59 -13.17 -11.51
C VAL A 226 -14.90 -12.77 -10.86
N PHE A 227 -14.91 -11.57 -10.30
CA PHE A 227 -16.04 -10.96 -9.63
C PHE A 227 -16.61 -9.84 -10.49
N ASP A 228 -17.92 -9.70 -10.43
CA ASP A 228 -18.66 -8.57 -10.97
C ASP A 228 -19.31 -7.78 -9.82
N ALA A 229 -19.32 -6.47 -9.91
CA ALA A 229 -19.87 -5.57 -8.90
C ALA A 229 -21.15 -4.92 -9.48
N PRO A 230 -22.34 -5.50 -9.26
CA PRO A 230 -23.57 -4.98 -9.85
C PRO A 230 -23.83 -3.55 -9.38
N GLY A 231 -23.86 -2.61 -10.33
CA GLY A 231 -23.98 -1.18 -10.06
C GLY A 231 -22.71 -0.38 -10.39
N PHE A 232 -21.59 -1.05 -10.63
CA PHE A 232 -20.34 -0.42 -11.04
C PHE A 232 -19.96 -0.83 -12.47
N GLU A 233 -20.21 0.06 -13.43
CA GLU A 233 -19.78 -0.14 -14.81
C GLU A 233 -18.30 0.21 -14.95
N LEU A 234 -17.46 -0.82 -15.19
CA LEU A 234 -16.05 -0.65 -15.53
C LEU A 234 -15.93 0.14 -16.85
N ARG A 235 -15.04 1.13 -16.90
CA ARG A 235 -14.75 1.85 -18.15
C ARG A 235 -13.94 0.97 -19.10
N ASP A 236 -14.02 1.23 -20.40
CA ASP A 236 -13.20 0.57 -21.42
C ASP A 236 -11.71 0.68 -21.04
N GLY A 237 -11.08 -0.46 -20.73
CA GLY A 237 -9.68 -0.55 -20.30
C GLY A 237 -9.47 -0.80 -18.80
N GLU A 238 -10.50 -0.66 -17.95
CA GLU A 238 -10.40 -1.06 -16.54
C GLU A 238 -10.48 -2.59 -16.40
N THR A 239 -9.60 -3.16 -15.57
CA THR A 239 -9.55 -4.60 -15.34
C THR A 239 -10.70 -5.05 -14.44
N SER A 240 -11.36 -6.14 -14.81
CA SER A 240 -12.34 -6.79 -13.95
C SER A 240 -11.71 -7.18 -12.61
N PHE A 241 -12.50 -7.13 -11.53
CA PHE A 241 -12.06 -7.58 -10.21
C PHE A 241 -11.73 -9.08 -10.26
N ALA A 242 -10.44 -9.41 -10.22
CA ALA A 242 -9.97 -10.78 -10.25
C ALA A 242 -9.06 -11.04 -9.05
N LEU A 243 -9.31 -12.14 -8.33
CA LEU A 243 -8.52 -12.53 -7.18
C LEU A 243 -7.92 -13.91 -7.40
N GLY A 244 -6.60 -14.01 -7.24
CA GLY A 244 -5.84 -15.23 -7.43
C GLY A 244 -5.34 -15.80 -6.11
N ILE A 245 -5.19 -17.12 -6.05
CA ILE A 245 -4.50 -17.76 -4.92
C ILE A 245 -3.00 -17.48 -5.06
N LYS A 246 -2.41 -16.75 -4.11
CA LYS A 246 -0.95 -16.68 -3.97
C LYS A 246 -0.45 -18.05 -3.56
N THR A 247 0.19 -18.75 -4.48
CA THR A 247 0.90 -19.99 -4.16
C THR A 247 2.35 -19.59 -3.90
N ASP A 248 2.76 -19.47 -2.64
CA ASP A 248 4.19 -19.43 -2.32
C ASP A 248 4.78 -20.76 -2.77
N ARG A 249 5.71 -20.71 -3.73
CA ARG A 249 6.39 -21.86 -4.30
C ARG A 249 7.89 -21.69 -4.17
#